data_AF-A0AAV1TAX5-F1
#
_entry.id   AF-A0AAV1TAX5-F1
#
_cell.length_a   1.000
_cell.length_b   1.000
_cell.length_c   1.000
_cell.angle_alpha   90.00
_cell.angle_beta   90.00
_cell.angle_gamma   90.00
#
_symmetry.space_group_name_H-M   'P 1'
#
loop_
_entity.id
_entity.type
_entity.pdbx_description
1 polymer ?
#
loop_
_entity_poly.entity_id
_entity_poly.type
_entity_poly.pdbx_seq_one_letter_code
_entity_poly.pdbx_strand_id
1 'polypeptide(L)'
;MASAARKRGHGGSPPLLAASADPGAVVPIGSRHKKGRVRAALRNSSLDAPDDRIDRDEWPELWSYLGAEWPTTAATPYPLVYGDSNGWEATARLEPELLLHHLRRFVFPDEVLASLSDTVFVQWTALWRQECLLSRLLEFRQRVTELPTGVWLDQWIARSQQRLSPSLLAPLIDNSDDWRKLRGINYAGDDILRLCDPHRRVRMSHHLMCAIVFDNEIFALTGTGGKPVRRPEQLRCHFRLLRTNSTYKDTYYPDGDAPIDWTALVRYFTTALAPAEQRFLLEY
;
A
#
# COMPACT_ATOMS: atom_id res chain seq x y z
N MET A 1 26.37 7.02 61.09
CA MET A 1 26.50 8.24 61.92
C MET A 1 27.19 9.32 61.07
N ALA A 2 26.86 10.59 61.30
CA ALA A 2 27.34 11.81 60.60
C ALA A 2 27.02 11.87 59.07
N SER A 3 26.37 12.89 58.48
CA SER A 3 26.34 14.37 58.66
C SER A 3 27.50 15.09 57.96
N ALA A 4 27.35 16.20 57.21
CA ALA A 4 26.18 16.84 56.56
C ALA A 4 26.66 18.03 55.66
N ALA A 5 25.71 18.66 54.96
CA ALA A 5 25.71 20.05 54.49
C ALA A 5 26.59 20.46 53.27
N ARG A 6 26.35 21.57 52.54
CA ARG A 6 25.20 22.43 52.13
C ARG A 6 25.78 23.78 51.66
N LYS A 7 25.37 24.31 50.49
CA LYS A 7 25.18 25.75 50.09
C LYS A 7 25.14 25.80 48.54
N ARG A 8 24.17 26.39 47.82
CA ARG A 8 23.41 27.67 47.85
C ARG A 8 24.15 28.90 47.29
N GLY A 9 23.53 29.54 46.28
CA GLY A 9 23.84 30.85 45.69
C GLY A 9 23.53 30.85 44.17
N HIS A 10 22.33 31.18 43.69
CA HIS A 10 21.66 32.49 43.50
C HIS A 10 22.29 33.46 42.46
N GLY A 11 21.47 33.87 41.49
CA GLY A 11 21.41 35.26 40.98
C GLY A 11 21.59 35.46 39.46
N GLY A 12 20.70 36.24 38.83
CA GLY A 12 21.01 36.95 37.57
C GLY A 12 20.04 36.81 36.39
N SER A 13 19.08 37.73 36.26
CA SER A 13 18.32 38.08 35.05
C SER A 13 17.68 39.47 35.25
N PRO A 14 17.16 40.18 34.22
CA PRO A 14 17.39 40.10 32.76
C PRO A 14 18.15 41.42 32.36
N PRO A 15 17.73 42.37 31.47
CA PRO A 15 16.90 42.36 30.24
C PRO A 15 17.46 43.19 29.04
N LEU A 16 16.62 43.39 28.01
CA LEU A 16 16.61 44.44 26.96
C LEU A 16 17.67 44.43 25.83
N LEU A 17 17.22 44.24 24.58
CA LEU A 17 16.87 45.35 23.68
C LEU A 17 16.12 44.87 22.43
N ALA A 18 15.30 45.75 21.83
CA ALA A 18 14.54 45.49 20.62
C ALA A 18 15.25 46.03 19.37
N ALA A 19 14.98 45.43 18.21
CA ALA A 19 15.27 46.03 16.91
C ALA A 19 14.10 45.76 15.94
N SER A 20 13.54 46.85 15.42
CA SER A 20 12.54 46.86 14.35
C SER A 20 13.23 46.76 12.99
N ALA A 21 12.57 46.14 12.01
CA ALA A 21 12.88 46.28 10.58
C ALA A 21 11.57 46.24 9.77
N ASP A 22 11.34 47.28 8.98
CA ASP A 22 10.11 47.52 8.20
C ASP A 22 10.13 46.79 6.82
N PRO A 23 8.98 46.66 6.12
CA PRO A 23 8.84 45.73 5.00
C PRO A 23 9.27 46.31 3.65
N GLY A 24 9.77 45.45 2.75
CA GLY A 24 10.15 45.86 1.39
C GLY A 24 10.51 44.70 0.46
N ALA A 25 9.51 43.90 0.06
CA ALA A 25 9.68 42.92 -1.03
C ALA A 25 8.44 42.92 -1.95
N VAL A 26 8.65 43.35 -3.19
CA VAL A 26 7.61 43.46 -4.23
C VAL A 26 7.25 42.07 -4.75
N VAL A 27 5.95 41.74 -4.78
CA VAL A 27 5.41 40.53 -5.41
C VAL A 27 5.11 40.80 -6.89
N PRO A 28 5.65 40.02 -7.85
CA PRO A 28 5.19 40.04 -9.23
C PRO A 28 3.84 39.33 -9.34
N ILE A 29 2.80 40.06 -9.73
CA ILE A 29 1.49 39.50 -10.08
C ILE A 29 1.60 38.84 -11.46
N GLY A 30 1.34 37.53 -11.57
CA GLY A 30 1.46 36.87 -12.88
C GLY A 30 1.19 35.36 -12.95
N SER A 31 0.05 34.86 -12.45
CA SER A 31 -0.41 33.49 -12.74
C SER A 31 -1.94 33.38 -12.69
N ARG A 32 -2.57 33.70 -13.83
CA ARG A 32 -4.04 33.65 -14.00
C ARG A 32 -4.53 32.20 -14.00
N HIS A 33 -5.68 31.95 -13.37
CA HIS A 33 -6.10 30.62 -12.93
C HIS A 33 -6.41 29.61 -14.06
N LYS A 34 -5.77 28.42 -14.02
CA LYS A 34 -6.28 27.17 -14.65
C LYS A 34 -7.31 26.41 -13.77
N LYS A 35 -7.66 26.93 -12.58
CA LYS A 35 -8.50 26.24 -11.55
C LYS A 35 -9.88 25.73 -12.01
N GLY A 36 -10.39 26.17 -13.16
CA GLY A 36 -11.67 25.71 -13.71
C GLY A 36 -11.63 24.37 -14.46
N ARG A 37 -10.50 24.01 -15.10
CA ARG A 37 -10.47 22.91 -16.09
C ARG A 37 -10.45 21.52 -15.44
N VAL A 38 -9.64 21.33 -14.39
CA VAL A 38 -9.49 20.05 -13.66
C VAL A 38 -10.80 19.57 -13.04
N ARG A 39 -11.66 20.50 -12.57
CA ARG A 39 -12.98 20.16 -11.98
C ARG A 39 -14.00 19.63 -12.98
N ALA A 40 -13.84 19.88 -14.28
CA ALA A 40 -14.78 19.43 -15.31
C ALA A 40 -14.52 17.96 -15.70
N ALA A 41 -13.25 17.59 -15.88
CA ALA A 41 -12.84 16.24 -16.29
C ALA A 41 -13.30 15.14 -15.31
N LEU A 42 -13.37 15.45 -14.01
CA LEU A 42 -13.78 14.51 -12.96
C LEU A 42 -15.30 14.31 -12.82
N ARG A 43 -16.16 14.95 -13.63
CA ARG A 43 -17.61 15.00 -13.34
C ARG A 43 -18.62 14.70 -14.46
N ASN A 44 -18.26 14.69 -15.74
CA ASN A 44 -19.21 14.35 -16.81
C ASN A 44 -18.52 13.63 -17.97
N SER A 45 -18.82 12.35 -18.16
CA SER A 45 -18.65 11.64 -19.42
C SER A 45 -19.85 11.91 -20.33
N SER A 46 -19.72 12.91 -21.20
CA SER A 46 -20.58 13.12 -22.37
C SER A 46 -19.68 13.43 -23.57
N LEU A 47 -20.06 12.92 -24.74
CA LEU A 47 -19.27 13.06 -25.96
C LEU A 47 -19.18 14.52 -26.45
N ASP A 48 -18.21 14.75 -27.34
CA ASP A 48 -17.88 16.00 -28.04
C ASP A 48 -17.08 17.05 -27.25
N ALA A 49 -15.83 16.67 -26.93
CA ALA A 49 -14.74 17.59 -26.56
C ALA A 49 -13.48 17.23 -27.39
N PRO A 50 -12.55 18.19 -27.65
CA PRO A 50 -11.27 17.89 -28.28
C PRO A 50 -10.45 16.87 -27.45
N ASP A 51 -9.36 16.34 -28.03
CA ASP A 51 -8.44 15.34 -27.46
C ASP A 51 -7.66 15.89 -26.22
N ASP A 52 -8.39 16.31 -25.20
CA ASP A 52 -7.95 16.68 -23.85
C ASP A 52 -7.53 15.40 -23.10
N ARG A 53 -6.53 14.69 -23.65
CA ARG A 53 -5.77 13.69 -22.90
C ARG A 53 -5.21 14.40 -21.68
N ILE A 54 -5.58 13.93 -20.50
CA ILE A 54 -5.01 14.38 -19.25
C ILE A 54 -3.50 14.15 -19.36
N ASP A 55 -2.72 15.22 -19.24
CA ASP A 55 -1.27 15.12 -19.28
C ASP A 55 -0.80 14.27 -18.10
N ARG A 56 -0.09 13.18 -18.42
CA ARG A 56 0.39 12.23 -17.41
C ARG A 56 1.48 12.87 -16.55
N ASP A 57 2.20 13.87 -17.06
CA ASP A 57 3.22 14.59 -16.30
C ASP A 57 2.60 15.51 -15.22
N GLU A 58 1.33 15.93 -15.35
CA GLU A 58 0.57 16.67 -14.33
C GLU A 58 -0.04 15.73 -13.23
N TRP A 59 0.33 14.45 -13.17
CA TRP A 59 -0.19 13.51 -12.16
C TRP A 59 0.03 13.94 -10.70
N PRO A 60 1.15 14.57 -10.29
CA PRO A 60 1.37 14.97 -8.90
C PRO A 60 0.39 16.05 -8.42
N GLU A 61 0.04 16.99 -9.30
CA GLU A 61 -1.01 17.99 -9.07
C GLU A 61 -2.39 17.33 -8.98
N LEU A 62 -2.68 16.37 -9.87
CA LEU A 62 -3.94 15.63 -9.87
C LEU A 62 -4.13 14.80 -8.59
N TRP A 63 -3.07 14.15 -8.10
CA TRP A 63 -3.08 13.47 -6.81
C TRP A 63 -3.34 14.49 -5.68
N SER A 64 -2.61 15.60 -5.68
CA SER A 64 -2.76 16.67 -4.67
C SER A 64 -4.19 17.25 -4.62
N TYR A 65 -4.92 17.31 -5.75
CA TYR A 65 -6.32 17.73 -5.77
C TYR A 65 -7.27 16.77 -5.03
N LEU A 66 -6.99 15.46 -5.01
CA LEU A 66 -7.77 14.50 -4.21
C LEU A 66 -7.62 14.73 -2.70
N GLY A 67 -6.59 15.46 -2.25
CA GLY A 67 -6.44 15.87 -0.85
C GLY A 67 -7.60 16.73 -0.33
N ALA A 68 -8.38 17.35 -1.21
CA ALA A 68 -9.60 18.07 -0.84
C ALA A 68 -10.78 17.13 -0.46
N GLU A 69 -10.72 15.85 -0.83
CA GLU A 69 -11.67 14.82 -0.39
C GLU A 69 -11.19 14.09 0.89
N TRP A 70 -9.97 14.36 1.37
CA TRP A 70 -9.42 13.70 2.54
C TRP A 70 -10.19 14.10 3.82
N PRO A 71 -10.66 13.14 4.65
CA PRO A 71 -11.49 13.46 5.81
C PRO A 71 -10.75 14.32 6.84
N THR A 72 -11.41 15.36 7.35
CA THR A 72 -10.88 16.19 8.47
C THR A 72 -10.77 15.43 9.79
N THR A 73 -11.33 14.21 9.85
CA THR A 73 -11.24 13.28 10.99
C THR A 73 -10.08 12.29 10.88
N ALA A 74 -9.34 12.29 9.77
CA ALA A 74 -8.19 11.41 9.59
C ALA A 74 -7.06 11.75 10.57
N ALA A 75 -6.38 10.73 11.10
CA ALA A 75 -5.28 10.86 12.04
C ALA A 75 -3.99 11.39 11.40
N THR A 76 -3.94 11.51 10.08
CA THR A 76 -2.78 12.00 9.31
C THR A 76 -3.22 12.98 8.23
N PRO A 77 -2.36 13.94 7.84
CA PRO A 77 -2.60 14.76 6.65
C PRO A 77 -2.60 13.90 5.39
N TYR A 78 -3.17 14.43 4.30
CA TYR A 78 -3.11 13.76 3.00
C TYR A 78 -1.65 13.69 2.50
N PRO A 79 -1.14 12.53 2.09
CA PRO A 79 0.25 12.38 1.68
C PRO A 79 0.44 12.96 0.27
N LEU A 80 1.41 13.87 0.14
CA LEU A 80 1.77 14.50 -1.13
C LEU A 80 2.94 13.76 -1.79
N VAL A 81 2.99 13.75 -3.12
CA VAL A 81 4.05 13.08 -3.90
C VAL A 81 5.44 13.59 -3.52
N TYR A 82 5.59 14.92 -3.46
CA TYR A 82 6.82 15.60 -3.04
C TYR A 82 6.89 15.85 -1.51
N GLY A 83 6.12 15.09 -0.72
CA GLY A 83 6.17 15.10 0.73
C GLY A 83 7.36 14.30 1.29
N ASP A 84 7.43 14.17 2.61
CA ASP A 84 8.43 13.32 3.25
C ASP A 84 7.98 11.84 3.33
N SER A 85 8.95 10.92 3.35
CA SER A 85 8.65 9.47 3.50
C SER A 85 7.87 9.18 4.78
N ASN A 86 8.13 9.93 5.87
CA ASN A 86 7.44 9.72 7.14
C ASN A 86 5.94 10.04 7.05
N GLY A 87 5.54 11.04 6.24
CA GLY A 87 4.14 11.32 5.95
C GLY A 87 3.45 10.13 5.30
N TRP A 88 4.02 9.60 4.22
CA TRP A 88 3.52 8.39 3.55
C TRP A 88 3.47 7.17 4.47
N GLU A 89 4.52 6.91 5.24
CA GLU A 89 4.58 5.79 6.19
C GLU A 89 3.57 5.94 7.34
N ALA A 90 3.31 7.17 7.80
CA ALA A 90 2.31 7.45 8.82
C ALA A 90 0.89 7.24 8.29
N THR A 91 0.56 7.78 7.11
CA THR A 91 -0.76 7.59 6.48
C THR A 91 -1.00 6.13 6.13
N ALA A 92 -0.01 5.45 5.53
CA ALA A 92 -0.08 4.02 5.23
C ALA A 92 -0.39 3.16 6.47
N ARG A 93 0.17 3.52 7.63
CA ARG A 93 -0.03 2.80 8.90
C ARG A 93 -1.35 3.13 9.59
N LEU A 94 -1.80 4.38 9.54
CA LEU A 94 -2.93 4.88 10.32
C LEU A 94 -4.24 4.94 9.53
N GLU A 95 -4.17 5.18 8.22
CA GLU A 95 -5.32 5.35 7.32
C GLU A 95 -5.26 4.44 6.07
N PRO A 96 -4.91 3.14 6.19
CA PRO A 96 -4.62 2.27 5.04
C PRO A 96 -5.80 2.11 4.08
N GLU A 97 -7.04 2.07 4.58
CA GLU A 97 -8.24 1.90 3.77
C GLU A 97 -8.68 3.21 3.08
N LEU A 98 -8.52 4.37 3.73
CA LEU A 98 -8.79 5.67 3.10
C LEU A 98 -7.76 5.97 2.01
N LEU A 99 -6.47 5.71 2.27
CA LEU A 99 -5.43 5.88 1.27
C LEU A 99 -5.66 4.97 0.05
N LEU A 100 -6.13 3.74 0.29
CA LEU A 100 -6.49 2.81 -0.79
C LEU A 100 -7.71 3.29 -1.57
N HIS A 101 -8.72 3.84 -0.91
CA HIS A 101 -9.88 4.43 -1.57
C HIS A 101 -9.49 5.55 -2.54
N HIS A 102 -8.56 6.43 -2.13
CA HIS A 102 -8.02 7.48 -3.00
C HIS A 102 -7.21 6.88 -4.15
N LEU A 103 -6.29 5.95 -3.89
CA LEU A 103 -5.49 5.29 -4.92
C LEU A 103 -6.35 4.62 -6.00
N ARG A 104 -7.39 3.88 -5.59
CA ARG A 104 -8.29 3.16 -6.51
C ARG A 104 -9.24 4.07 -7.31
N ARG A 105 -9.37 5.34 -6.94
CA ARG A 105 -10.14 6.36 -7.66
C ARG A 105 -9.26 7.30 -8.48
N PHE A 106 -7.95 7.22 -8.31
CA PHE A 106 -6.99 8.03 -9.05
C PHE A 106 -6.80 7.46 -10.47
N VAL A 107 -6.56 8.35 -11.43
CA VAL A 107 -6.46 8.01 -12.86
C VAL A 107 -5.12 7.37 -13.23
N PHE A 108 -4.06 7.62 -12.45
CA PHE A 108 -2.72 7.06 -12.66
C PHE A 108 -2.22 6.32 -11.38
N PRO A 109 -2.86 5.21 -10.98
CA PRO A 109 -2.49 4.51 -9.75
C PRO A 109 -1.09 3.89 -9.83
N ASP A 110 -0.62 3.55 -11.03
CA ASP A 110 0.73 3.07 -11.35
C ASP A 110 1.81 4.12 -11.02
N GLU A 111 1.58 5.39 -11.35
CA GLU A 111 2.50 6.48 -11.01
C GLU A 111 2.67 6.65 -9.49
N VAL A 112 1.55 6.66 -8.75
CA VAL A 112 1.59 6.72 -7.28
C VAL A 112 2.37 5.53 -6.75
N LEU A 113 2.06 4.30 -7.18
CA LEU A 113 2.71 3.06 -6.74
C LEU A 113 4.21 3.03 -7.07
N ALA A 114 4.62 3.56 -8.22
CA ALA A 114 6.03 3.67 -8.62
C ALA A 114 6.82 4.68 -7.78
N SER A 115 6.17 5.69 -7.21
CA SER A 115 6.82 6.68 -6.33
C SER A 115 7.05 6.21 -4.88
N LEU A 116 6.46 5.07 -4.46
CA LEU A 116 6.52 4.61 -3.06
C LEU A 116 7.74 3.74 -2.78
N SER A 117 8.26 3.87 -1.56
CA SER A 117 9.32 2.98 -1.06
C SER A 117 8.76 1.65 -0.54
N ASP A 118 9.60 0.60 -0.57
CA ASP A 118 9.33 -0.69 0.06
C ASP A 118 8.82 -0.57 1.51
N THR A 119 9.34 0.40 2.26
CA THR A 119 8.91 0.67 3.64
C THR A 119 7.43 1.07 3.69
N VAL A 120 6.98 1.98 2.81
CA VAL A 120 5.57 2.38 2.71
C VAL A 120 4.70 1.17 2.39
N PHE A 121 5.08 0.35 1.40
CA PHE A 121 4.37 -0.90 1.07
C PHE A 121 4.26 -1.85 2.27
N VAL A 122 5.36 -2.03 3.02
CA VAL A 122 5.41 -2.90 4.20
C VAL A 122 4.52 -2.38 5.34
N GLN A 123 4.48 -1.07 5.58
CA GLN A 123 3.57 -0.46 6.56
C GLN A 123 2.11 -0.58 6.13
N TRP A 124 1.79 -0.18 4.90
CA TRP A 124 0.42 -0.14 4.36
C TRP A 124 -0.27 -1.50 4.43
N THR A 125 0.45 -2.55 4.02
CA THR A 125 -0.08 -3.90 3.94
C THR A 125 0.02 -4.69 5.25
N ALA A 126 0.47 -4.10 6.35
CA ALA A 126 0.81 -4.83 7.57
C ALA A 126 -0.34 -5.70 8.12
N LEU A 127 -1.55 -5.14 8.21
CA LEU A 127 -2.76 -5.86 8.64
C LEU A 127 -3.17 -6.95 7.64
N TRP A 128 -3.21 -6.60 6.34
CA TRP A 128 -3.61 -7.54 5.29
C TRP A 128 -2.64 -8.73 5.15
N ARG A 129 -1.34 -8.54 5.45
CA ARG A 129 -0.35 -9.64 5.55
C ARG A 129 -0.69 -10.62 6.68
N GLN A 130 -1.11 -10.12 7.84
CA GLN A 130 -1.59 -10.97 8.95
C GLN A 130 -2.87 -11.72 8.56
N GLU A 131 -3.85 -11.05 7.94
CA GLU A 131 -5.09 -11.70 7.48
C GLU A 131 -4.79 -12.87 6.54
N CYS A 132 -3.83 -12.69 5.63
CA CYS A 132 -3.38 -13.74 4.71
C CYS A 132 -2.70 -14.89 5.47
N LEU A 133 -1.78 -14.60 6.39
CA LEU A 133 -1.15 -15.62 7.23
C LEU A 133 -2.21 -16.44 8.00
N LEU A 134 -3.11 -15.78 8.73
CA LEU A 134 -4.15 -16.45 9.50
C LEU A 134 -5.06 -17.31 8.60
N SER A 135 -5.44 -16.79 7.42
CA SER A 135 -6.20 -17.54 6.43
C SER A 135 -5.47 -18.78 5.92
N ARG A 136 -4.16 -18.71 5.64
CA ARG A 136 -3.37 -19.88 5.22
C ARG A 136 -3.14 -20.87 6.36
N LEU A 137 -2.91 -20.40 7.59
CA LEU A 137 -2.74 -21.27 8.77
C LEU A 137 -4.01 -22.08 9.05
N LEU A 138 -5.19 -21.47 8.98
CA LEU A 138 -6.47 -22.16 9.13
C LEU A 138 -6.67 -23.28 8.09
N GLU A 139 -6.34 -23.02 6.82
CA GLU A 139 -6.42 -24.04 5.76
C GLU A 139 -5.32 -25.11 5.82
N PHE A 140 -4.14 -24.76 6.34
CA PHE A 140 -3.14 -25.77 6.63
C PHE A 140 -3.61 -26.67 7.78
N ARG A 141 -4.16 -26.08 8.85
CA ARG A 141 -4.72 -26.82 10.00
C ARG A 141 -5.84 -27.77 9.64
N GLN A 142 -6.68 -27.42 8.66
CA GLN A 142 -7.75 -28.29 8.13
C GLN A 142 -7.22 -29.52 7.37
N ARG A 143 -6.00 -29.46 6.81
CA ARG A 143 -5.39 -30.55 6.03
C ARG A 143 -4.49 -31.48 6.87
N VAL A 144 -4.09 -31.06 8.07
CA VAL A 144 -3.20 -31.81 8.96
C VAL A 144 -3.97 -32.81 9.82
N THR A 145 -3.58 -34.08 9.74
CA THR A 145 -4.06 -35.16 10.61
C THR A 145 -3.10 -35.47 11.76
N GLU A 146 -1.82 -35.12 11.65
CA GLU A 146 -0.82 -35.34 12.70
C GLU A 146 -1.10 -34.51 13.95
N LEU A 147 -1.32 -35.18 15.09
CA LEU A 147 -1.66 -34.53 16.34
C LEU A 147 -0.66 -33.46 16.82
N PRO A 148 0.68 -33.67 16.79
CA PRO A 148 1.64 -32.65 17.25
C PRO A 148 1.60 -31.39 16.37
N THR A 149 1.52 -31.57 15.04
CA THR A 149 1.45 -30.50 14.05
C THR A 149 0.13 -29.75 14.17
N GLY A 150 -1.00 -30.45 14.39
CA GLY A 150 -2.31 -29.85 14.62
C GLY A 150 -2.35 -28.98 15.88
N VAL A 151 -1.89 -29.51 17.02
CA VAL A 151 -1.84 -28.77 18.31
C VAL A 151 -0.96 -27.51 18.21
N TRP A 152 0.18 -27.60 17.55
CA TRP A 152 1.05 -26.44 17.31
C TRP A 152 0.35 -25.35 16.49
N LEU A 153 -0.32 -25.72 15.40
CA LEU A 153 -1.07 -24.79 14.57
C LEU A 153 -2.26 -24.16 15.32
N ASP A 154 -3.02 -24.94 16.09
CA ASP A 154 -4.13 -24.43 16.91
C ASP A 154 -3.66 -23.36 17.89
N GLN A 155 -2.51 -23.57 18.54
CA GLN A 155 -1.90 -22.58 19.44
C GLN A 155 -1.45 -21.32 18.70
N TRP A 156 -0.88 -21.43 17.50
CA TRP A 156 -0.43 -20.27 16.72
C TRP A 156 -1.60 -19.46 16.16
N ILE A 157 -2.65 -20.14 15.69
CA ILE A 157 -3.91 -19.53 15.26
C ILE A 157 -4.55 -18.76 16.43
N ALA A 158 -4.65 -19.37 17.60
CA ALA A 158 -5.22 -18.74 18.79
C ALA A 158 -4.44 -17.48 19.22
N ARG A 159 -3.09 -17.50 19.17
CA ARG A 159 -2.26 -16.29 19.38
C ARG A 159 -2.53 -15.21 18.32
N SER A 160 -2.58 -15.62 17.05
CA SER A 160 -2.74 -14.71 15.90
C SER A 160 -4.12 -14.06 15.79
N GLN A 161 -5.12 -14.60 16.50
CA GLN A 161 -6.49 -14.07 16.59
C GLN A 161 -6.71 -13.08 17.76
N GLN A 162 -5.73 -12.91 18.65
CA GLN A 162 -5.86 -11.98 19.77
C GLN A 162 -5.97 -10.54 19.26
N ARG A 163 -7.02 -9.82 19.69
CA ARG A 163 -7.20 -8.39 19.38
C ARG A 163 -6.25 -7.54 20.22
N LEU A 164 -5.02 -7.42 19.75
CA LEU A 164 -4.00 -6.52 20.28
C LEU A 164 -3.72 -5.41 19.27
N SER A 165 -3.12 -4.30 19.73
CA SER A 165 -2.66 -3.25 18.81
C SER A 165 -1.58 -3.81 17.87
N PRO A 166 -1.45 -3.29 16.62
CA PRO A 166 -0.50 -3.84 15.65
C PRO A 166 0.95 -3.93 16.15
N SER A 167 1.35 -2.99 17.02
CA SER A 167 2.66 -2.95 17.67
C SER A 167 2.90 -4.08 18.68
N LEU A 168 1.86 -4.55 19.39
CA LEU A 168 1.93 -5.69 20.31
C LEU A 168 1.75 -7.03 19.60
N LEU A 169 1.16 -7.00 18.41
CA LEU A 169 0.76 -8.15 17.61
C LEU A 169 1.90 -8.67 16.72
N ALA A 170 2.73 -7.77 16.17
CA ALA A 170 3.87 -8.17 15.32
C ALA A 170 4.83 -9.15 16.02
N PRO A 171 5.29 -8.95 17.27
CA PRO A 171 6.17 -9.91 17.95
C PRO A 171 5.55 -11.31 18.17
N LEU A 172 4.22 -11.39 18.29
CA LEU A 172 3.48 -12.65 18.48
C LEU A 172 3.31 -13.43 17.17
N ILE A 173 3.25 -12.72 16.05
CA ILE A 173 3.23 -13.29 14.69
C ILE A 173 4.64 -13.67 14.24
N ASP A 174 5.64 -12.87 14.60
CA ASP A 174 7.05 -13.03 14.22
C ASP A 174 7.83 -14.04 15.08
N ASN A 175 7.14 -14.97 15.76
CA ASN A 175 7.78 -15.96 16.61
C ASN A 175 8.76 -16.84 15.83
N SER A 176 10.06 -16.70 16.12
CA SER A 176 11.13 -17.40 15.41
C SER A 176 10.99 -18.93 15.44
N ASP A 177 10.38 -19.51 16.48
CA ASP A 177 10.20 -20.96 16.60
C ASP A 177 9.08 -21.48 15.69
N ASP A 178 7.99 -20.72 15.58
CA ASP A 178 6.87 -21.05 14.67
C ASP A 178 7.33 -20.96 13.21
N TRP A 179 8.06 -19.90 12.84
CA TRP A 179 8.64 -19.77 11.51
C TRP A 179 9.71 -20.83 11.21
N ARG A 180 10.53 -21.23 12.20
CA ARG A 180 11.52 -22.31 12.03
C ARG A 180 10.84 -23.65 11.76
N LYS A 181 9.78 -23.99 12.51
CA LYS A 181 8.96 -25.20 12.26
C LYS A 181 8.33 -25.16 10.87
N LEU A 182 7.71 -24.04 10.51
CA LEU A 182 7.03 -23.88 9.23
C LEU A 182 7.98 -23.98 8.02
N ARG A 183 9.20 -23.43 8.14
CA ARG A 183 10.29 -23.62 7.15
C ARG A 183 10.72 -25.07 7.05
N GLY A 184 10.86 -25.77 8.18
CA GLY A 184 11.26 -27.19 8.23
C GLY A 184 10.32 -28.12 7.47
N ILE A 185 9.04 -27.77 7.37
CA ILE A 185 8.01 -28.50 6.59
C ILE A 185 7.74 -27.86 5.21
N ASN A 186 8.66 -27.03 4.70
CA ASN A 186 8.54 -26.29 3.42
C ASN A 186 7.18 -25.59 3.26
N TYR A 187 6.71 -24.92 4.32
CA TYR A 187 5.45 -24.18 4.35
C TYR A 187 4.23 -25.03 3.89
N ALA A 188 4.28 -26.36 4.06
CA ALA A 188 3.28 -27.30 3.58
C ALA A 188 2.94 -27.18 2.07
N GLY A 189 3.93 -26.78 1.26
CA GLY A 189 3.78 -26.57 -0.18
C GLY A 189 2.97 -25.33 -0.58
N ASP A 190 2.71 -24.41 0.36
CA ASP A 190 1.83 -23.26 0.16
C ASP A 190 2.64 -21.98 -0.13
N ASP A 191 2.61 -21.52 -1.38
CA ASP A 191 3.38 -20.34 -1.82
C ASP A 191 2.97 -19.03 -1.13
N ILE A 192 1.69 -18.88 -0.75
CA ILE A 192 1.23 -17.69 -0.02
C ILE A 192 1.75 -17.75 1.42
N LEU A 193 1.69 -18.92 2.06
CA LEU A 193 2.24 -19.13 3.40
C LEU A 193 3.76 -18.95 3.42
N ARG A 194 4.47 -19.33 2.34
CA ARG A 194 5.89 -19.02 2.12
C ARG A 194 6.14 -17.52 2.04
N LEU A 195 5.29 -16.76 1.33
CA LEU A 195 5.44 -15.31 1.19
C LEU A 195 5.10 -14.54 2.48
N CYS A 196 4.26 -15.08 3.35
CA CYS A 196 4.00 -14.50 4.67
C CYS A 196 5.24 -14.49 5.60
N ASP A 197 6.33 -15.20 5.26
CA ASP A 197 7.56 -15.23 6.06
C ASP A 197 8.14 -13.81 6.29
N PRO A 198 8.59 -13.47 7.52
CA PRO A 198 9.17 -12.16 7.84
C PRO A 198 10.31 -11.69 6.93
N HIS A 199 11.08 -12.61 6.31
CA HIS A 199 12.13 -12.23 5.36
C HIS A 199 11.62 -11.89 3.94
N ARG A 200 10.32 -12.09 3.66
CA ARG A 200 9.69 -11.88 2.34
C ARG A 200 8.63 -10.77 2.34
N ARG A 201 8.56 -9.97 3.41
CA ARG A 201 7.54 -8.93 3.62
C ARG A 201 7.35 -8.00 2.44
N VAL A 202 8.43 -7.42 1.90
CA VAL A 202 8.37 -6.52 0.73
C VAL A 202 7.69 -7.20 -0.46
N ARG A 203 8.15 -8.40 -0.85
CA ARG A 203 7.57 -9.17 -1.95
C ARG A 203 6.08 -9.48 -1.72
N MET A 204 5.71 -9.86 -0.49
CA MET A 204 4.31 -10.09 -0.12
C MET A 204 3.47 -8.80 -0.15
N SER A 205 4.03 -7.67 0.26
CA SER A 205 3.39 -6.35 0.21
C SER A 205 3.11 -5.92 -1.23
N HIS A 206 4.05 -6.13 -2.15
CA HIS A 206 3.86 -5.88 -3.57
C HIS A 206 2.76 -6.77 -4.17
N HIS A 207 2.77 -8.08 -3.86
CA HIS A 207 1.70 -9.01 -4.27
C HIS A 207 0.32 -8.61 -3.75
N LEU A 208 0.24 -8.18 -2.48
CA LEU A 208 -1.00 -7.68 -1.91
C LEU A 208 -1.48 -6.41 -2.60
N MET A 209 -0.60 -5.43 -2.81
CA MET A 209 -1.02 -4.17 -3.42
C MET A 209 -1.51 -4.39 -4.86
N CYS A 210 -0.80 -5.19 -5.65
CA CYS A 210 -1.25 -5.59 -6.98
C CYS A 210 -2.64 -6.28 -6.93
N ALA A 211 -2.81 -7.27 -6.06
CA ALA A 211 -4.06 -8.02 -5.91
C ALA A 211 -5.25 -7.16 -5.45
N ILE A 212 -4.98 -6.05 -4.74
CA ILE A 212 -5.98 -5.18 -4.12
C ILE A 212 -6.36 -3.99 -5.01
N VAL A 213 -5.37 -3.37 -5.66
CA VAL A 213 -5.59 -2.22 -6.55
C VAL A 213 -6.25 -2.69 -7.84
N PHE A 214 -5.70 -3.74 -8.47
CA PHE A 214 -6.17 -4.30 -9.73
C PHE A 214 -7.15 -5.46 -9.55
N ASP A 215 -7.97 -5.43 -8.49
CA ASP A 215 -8.86 -6.54 -8.14
C ASP A 215 -9.98 -6.78 -9.16
N ASN A 216 -10.37 -5.75 -9.92
CA ASN A 216 -11.39 -5.84 -10.96
C ASN A 216 -10.83 -6.54 -12.18
N GLU A 217 -9.62 -6.14 -12.58
CA GLU A 217 -8.90 -6.57 -13.76
C GLU A 217 -8.44 -8.01 -13.60
N ILE A 218 -7.86 -8.34 -12.44
CA ILE A 218 -7.50 -9.71 -12.06
C ILE A 218 -8.73 -10.60 -11.98
N PHE A 219 -9.86 -10.10 -11.44
CA PHE A 219 -11.11 -10.88 -11.41
C PHE A 219 -11.68 -11.12 -12.81
N ALA A 220 -11.71 -10.10 -13.68
CA ALA A 220 -12.16 -10.22 -15.06
C ALA A 220 -11.35 -11.26 -15.86
N LEU A 221 -10.03 -11.32 -15.63
CA LEU A 221 -9.14 -12.31 -16.26
C LEU A 221 -9.13 -13.69 -15.60
N THR A 222 -9.68 -13.86 -14.38
CA THR A 222 -9.72 -15.17 -13.68
C THR A 222 -11.10 -15.81 -13.59
N GLY A 223 -12.18 -15.05 -13.83
CA GLY A 223 -13.43 -15.53 -14.44
C GLY A 223 -14.24 -16.61 -13.71
N THR A 224 -13.95 -16.96 -12.46
CA THR A 224 -14.63 -18.06 -11.75
C THR A 224 -15.05 -17.68 -10.33
N GLY A 225 -16.36 -17.62 -10.08
CA GLY A 225 -16.96 -17.37 -8.76
C GLY A 225 -17.48 -15.93 -8.59
N GLY A 226 -17.87 -15.58 -7.36
CA GLY A 226 -18.18 -14.19 -7.00
C GLY A 226 -16.91 -13.35 -6.85
N LYS A 227 -17.04 -12.02 -6.99
CA LYS A 227 -15.91 -11.10 -6.81
C LYS A 227 -15.32 -11.28 -5.39
N PRO A 228 -13.99 -11.44 -5.24
CA PRO A 228 -13.37 -11.56 -3.93
C PRO A 228 -13.59 -10.29 -3.11
N VAL A 229 -13.99 -10.44 -1.84
CA VAL A 229 -14.27 -9.32 -0.93
C VAL A 229 -13.14 -9.16 0.09
N ARG A 230 -12.46 -10.26 0.44
CA ARG A 230 -11.39 -10.26 1.46
C ARG A 230 -10.00 -10.30 0.82
N ARG A 231 -9.02 -9.70 1.50
CA ARG A 231 -7.61 -9.65 1.05
C ARG A 231 -7.02 -11.02 0.70
N PRO A 232 -7.25 -12.10 1.50
CA PRO A 232 -6.74 -13.42 1.16
C PRO A 232 -7.42 -14.05 -0.06
N GLU A 233 -8.60 -13.59 -0.47
CA GLU A 233 -9.31 -14.05 -1.68
C GLU A 233 -8.78 -13.32 -2.91
N GLN A 234 -8.65 -11.98 -2.82
CA GLN A 234 -8.01 -11.13 -3.84
C GLN A 234 -6.61 -11.67 -4.19
N LEU A 235 -5.80 -11.96 -3.17
CA LEU A 235 -4.47 -12.53 -3.34
C LEU A 235 -4.48 -13.91 -4.03
N ARG A 236 -5.46 -14.77 -3.77
CA ARG A 236 -5.58 -16.06 -4.48
C ARG A 236 -5.94 -15.89 -5.95
N CYS A 237 -6.77 -14.90 -6.30
CA CYS A 237 -7.07 -14.58 -7.69
C CYS A 237 -5.80 -14.12 -8.41
N HIS A 238 -5.01 -13.24 -7.79
CA HIS A 238 -3.69 -12.84 -8.32
C HIS A 238 -2.75 -14.06 -8.52
N PHE A 239 -2.62 -14.92 -7.52
CA PHE A 239 -1.80 -16.14 -7.61
C PHE A 239 -2.33 -17.20 -8.59
N ARG A 240 -3.64 -17.21 -8.86
CA ARG A 240 -4.21 -18.02 -9.94
C ARG A 240 -3.76 -17.47 -11.29
N LEU A 241 -3.93 -16.16 -11.52
CA LEU A 241 -3.55 -15.51 -12.78
C LEU A 241 -2.05 -15.67 -13.09
N LEU A 242 -1.17 -15.47 -12.09
CA LEU A 242 0.28 -15.72 -12.21
C LEU A 242 0.66 -17.17 -12.60
N ARG A 243 -0.22 -18.14 -12.33
CA ARG A 243 -0.01 -19.56 -12.69
C ARG A 243 -0.63 -19.94 -14.03
N THR A 244 -1.71 -19.27 -14.44
CA THR A 244 -2.48 -19.64 -15.64
C THR A 244 -2.23 -18.73 -16.85
N ASN A 245 -1.57 -17.60 -16.67
CA ASN A 245 -1.28 -16.63 -17.73
C ASN A 245 0.19 -16.22 -17.70
N SER A 246 0.96 -16.68 -18.69
CA SER A 246 2.40 -16.39 -18.81
C SER A 246 2.65 -14.90 -19.05
N THR A 247 1.94 -14.27 -19.98
CA THR A 247 2.11 -12.83 -20.27
C THR A 247 1.94 -11.96 -19.03
N TYR A 248 0.95 -12.25 -18.19
CA TYR A 248 0.76 -11.57 -16.91
C TYR A 248 1.93 -11.83 -15.93
N LYS A 249 2.35 -13.09 -15.81
CA LYS A 249 3.46 -13.49 -14.95
C LYS A 249 4.77 -12.82 -15.36
N ASP A 250 5.05 -12.77 -16.66
CA ASP A 250 6.28 -12.21 -17.23
C ASP A 250 6.25 -10.67 -17.15
N THR A 251 5.07 -10.05 -17.29
CA THR A 251 4.88 -8.61 -16.99
C THR A 251 5.11 -8.29 -15.52
N TYR A 252 4.66 -9.16 -14.61
CA TYR A 252 4.79 -8.97 -13.16
C TYR A 252 6.21 -9.29 -12.63
N TYR A 253 6.95 -10.17 -13.31
CA TYR A 253 8.30 -10.59 -12.97
C TYR A 253 9.25 -10.47 -14.18
N PRO A 254 9.51 -9.26 -14.72
CA PRO A 254 10.28 -9.07 -15.95
C PRO A 254 11.67 -9.71 -15.86
N ASP A 255 12.39 -9.48 -14.76
CA ASP A 255 13.71 -10.06 -14.48
C ASP A 255 13.73 -10.81 -13.11
N GLY A 256 12.63 -11.47 -12.75
CA GLY A 256 12.52 -12.39 -11.59
C GLY A 256 12.50 -11.75 -10.18
N ASP A 257 13.53 -10.96 -9.87
CA ASP A 257 13.71 -10.24 -8.59
C ASP A 257 13.81 -8.70 -8.77
N ALA A 258 13.69 -8.20 -10.01
CA ALA A 258 13.56 -6.76 -10.27
C ALA A 258 12.28 -6.16 -9.63
N PRO A 259 12.26 -4.82 -9.37
CA PRO A 259 11.05 -4.12 -8.96
C PRO A 259 9.91 -4.30 -9.97
N ILE A 260 8.67 -4.16 -9.51
CA ILE A 260 7.50 -4.22 -10.40
C ILE A 260 7.44 -2.95 -11.24
N ASP A 261 7.42 -3.12 -12.56
CA ASP A 261 7.01 -2.06 -13.47
C ASP A 261 5.47 -1.94 -13.43
N TRP A 262 4.98 -1.06 -12.54
CA TRP A 262 3.55 -0.78 -12.40
C TRP A 262 2.93 -0.22 -13.69
N THR A 263 3.71 0.48 -14.52
CA THR A 263 3.25 1.05 -15.79
C THR A 263 3.05 -0.05 -16.84
N ALA A 264 4.01 -0.98 -16.96
CA ALA A 264 3.84 -2.17 -17.80
C ALA A 264 2.65 -3.02 -17.34
N LEU A 265 2.44 -3.13 -16.03
CA LEU A 265 1.31 -3.87 -15.45
C LEU A 265 -0.05 -3.24 -15.79
N VAL A 266 -0.18 -1.91 -15.69
CA VAL A 266 -1.39 -1.19 -16.12
C VAL A 266 -1.60 -1.36 -17.64
N ARG A 267 -0.56 -1.14 -18.45
CA ARG A 267 -0.62 -1.34 -19.91
C ARG A 267 -1.06 -2.76 -20.29
N TYR A 268 -0.56 -3.77 -19.57
CA TYR A 268 -1.00 -5.16 -19.74
C TYR A 268 -2.50 -5.30 -19.47
N PHE A 269 -3.02 -4.78 -18.35
CA PHE A 269 -4.45 -4.88 -18.04
C PHE A 269 -5.31 -4.13 -19.06
N THR A 270 -4.91 -2.92 -19.48
CA THR A 270 -5.59 -2.16 -20.54
C THR A 270 -5.68 -2.97 -21.84
N THR A 271 -4.58 -3.58 -22.28
CA THR A 271 -4.54 -4.36 -23.53
C THR A 271 -5.31 -5.68 -23.41
N ALA A 272 -5.14 -6.39 -22.29
CA ALA A 272 -5.82 -7.67 -22.05
C ALA A 272 -7.34 -7.52 -21.94
N LEU A 273 -7.82 -6.38 -21.43
CA LEU A 273 -9.25 -6.08 -21.26
C LEU A 273 -9.84 -5.19 -22.36
N ALA A 274 -9.01 -4.71 -23.31
CA ALA A 274 -9.50 -3.98 -24.48
C ALA A 274 -10.51 -4.82 -25.27
N PRO A 275 -11.63 -4.22 -25.73
CA PRO A 275 -12.53 -4.82 -26.71
C PRO A 275 -11.78 -5.39 -27.91
N ALA A 276 -12.28 -6.47 -28.50
CA ALA A 276 -11.60 -7.17 -29.60
C ALA A 276 -11.25 -6.25 -30.80
N GLU A 277 -12.07 -5.23 -31.04
CA GLU A 277 -11.88 -4.22 -32.09
C GLU A 277 -10.73 -3.23 -31.80
N GLN A 278 -10.39 -3.01 -30.53
CA GLN A 278 -9.33 -2.07 -30.11
C GLN A 278 -7.95 -2.72 -29.97
N ARG A 279 -7.86 -4.04 -29.84
CA ARG A 279 -6.57 -4.75 -29.72
C ARG A 279 -5.67 -4.57 -30.94
N PHE A 280 -6.26 -4.51 -32.15
CA PHE A 280 -5.55 -4.27 -33.41
C PHE A 280 -4.87 -2.88 -33.50
N LEU A 281 -5.21 -1.94 -32.62
CA LEU A 281 -4.65 -0.58 -32.59
C LEU A 281 -3.58 -0.38 -31.50
N LEU A 282 -3.28 -1.41 -30.70
CA LEU A 282 -2.28 -1.38 -29.61
C LEU A 282 -1.06 -2.26 -29.90
N GLU A 283 -1.01 -2.91 -31.07
CA GLU A 283 0.08 -3.78 -31.53
C GLU A 283 0.96 -3.13 -32.64
N TYR A 284 0.80 -1.82 -32.85
CA TYR A 284 1.58 -0.98 -33.78
C TYR A 284 2.06 0.32 -33.11
#